data_AF-A0A7C9RJ18-F1
#
_entry.id   AF-A0A7C9RJ18-F1
#
_cell.length_a   1.000
_cell.length_b   1.000
_cell.length_c   1.000
_cell.angle_alpha   90.00
_cell.angle_beta   90.00
_cell.angle_gamma   90.00
#
_symmetry.space_group_name_H-M   'P 1'
#
loop_
_entity.id
_entity.type
_entity.pdbx_description
1 polymer ?
#
loop_
_entity_poly.entity_id
_entity_poly.type
_entity_poly.pdbx_seq_one_letter_code
_entity_poly.pdbx_strand_id
1 'polypeptide(L)' 'MWQDISTAPLEQYLAVATIDKEVHANIFPCILTNDGWLNAETMKQLEIAPTHWRKWPAMTYFCCCG' A
#
# COMPACT_ATOMS: atom_id res chain seq x y z
N MET A 1 5.69 2.29 10.98
CA MET A 1 5.47 3.75 10.97
C MET A 1 5.06 4.15 9.56
N TRP A 2 4.17 5.13 9.42
CA TRP A 2 3.77 5.69 8.12
C TRP A 2 4.86 6.61 7.56
N GLN A 3 4.99 6.66 6.24
CA GLN A 3 5.95 7.47 5.49
C GLN A 3 5.20 8.33 4.45
N ASP A 4 5.82 9.42 4.01
CA ASP A 4 5.26 10.33 3.01
C ASP A 4 5.03 9.62 1.66
N ILE A 5 3.88 9.84 1.02
CA ILE A 5 3.55 9.17 -0.25
C ILE A 5 4.58 9.41 -1.36
N SER A 6 5.29 10.54 -1.33
CA SER A 6 6.28 10.92 -2.34
C SER A 6 7.54 10.04 -2.29
N THR A 7 7.78 9.35 -1.18
CA THR A 7 8.93 8.43 -1.01
C THR A 7 8.56 6.97 -1.25
N ALA A 8 7.33 6.70 -1.68
CA ALA A 8 6.86 5.34 -1.90
C ALA A 8 7.67 4.65 -3.01
N PRO A 9 8.16 3.43 -2.79
CA PRO A 9 8.83 2.68 -3.83
C PRO A 9 7.83 2.19 -4.88
N LEU A 10 8.25 2.25 -6.15
CA LEU A 10 7.54 1.66 -7.28
C LEU A 10 7.49 0.13 -7.16
N GLU A 11 6.42 -0.46 -7.68
CA GLU A 11 6.27 -1.91 -7.90
C GLU A 11 6.38 -2.78 -6.63
N GLN A 12 6.06 -2.20 -5.47
CA GLN A 12 6.03 -2.93 -4.19
C GLN A 12 4.61 -2.98 -3.61
N TYR A 13 4.33 -4.06 -2.87
CA TYR A 13 3.10 -4.18 -2.08
C TYR A 13 3.21 -3.29 -0.84
N LEU A 14 2.40 -2.25 -0.80
CA LEU A 14 2.38 -1.24 0.25
C LEU A 14 0.97 -1.12 0.83
N ALA A 15 0.88 -0.84 2.13
CA ALA A 15 -0.35 -0.29 2.68
C ALA A 15 -0.31 1.22 2.47
N VAL A 16 -1.38 1.79 1.93
CA VAL A 16 -1.54 3.24 1.77
C VAL A 16 -2.62 3.76 2.71
N ALA A 17 -2.51 5.02 3.09
CA ALA A 17 -3.48 5.68 3.94
C ALA A 17 -3.62 7.16 3.59
N THR A 18 -4.80 7.70 3.89
CA THR A 18 -5.03 9.13 3.98
C THR A 18 -5.02 9.51 5.45
N ILE A 19 -4.06 10.35 5.84
CA ILE A 19 -3.91 10.84 7.21
C ILE A 19 -4.22 12.34 7.22
N ASP A 20 -5.42 12.67 7.68
CA ASP A 20 -5.84 14.05 7.96
C ASP A 20 -6.07 14.19 9.47
N LYS A 21 -7.33 14.14 9.92
CA LYS A 21 -7.69 14.14 11.35
C LYS A 21 -7.62 12.74 11.98
N GLU A 22 -7.86 11.73 11.16
CA GLU A 22 -7.79 10.32 11.52
C GLU A 22 -7.09 9.53 10.40
N VAL A 23 -6.58 8.35 10.72
CA VAL A 23 -5.85 7.51 9.77
C VAL A 23 -6.83 6.61 9.04
N HIS A 24 -7.11 6.91 7.78
CA HIS A 24 -7.87 6.04 6.88
C HIS A 24 -6.91 5.17 6.09
N ALA A 25 -6.53 4.03 6.67
CA ALA A 25 -5.66 3.06 6.01
C ALA A 25 -6.47 2.06 5.17
N ASN A 26 -5.97 1.75 3.98
CA ASN A 26 -6.55 0.70 3.15
C ASN A 26 -6.23 -0.67 3.75
N ILE A 27 -7.24 -1.54 3.74
CA ILE A 27 -7.16 -2.92 4.25
C ILE A 27 -6.65 -3.92 3.20
N PHE A 28 -6.15 -3.42 2.08
CA PHE A 28 -5.66 -4.21 0.95
C PHE A 28 -4.31 -3.68 0.46
N PRO A 29 -3.46 -4.56 -0.10
CA PRO A 29 -2.18 -4.13 -0.66
C PRO A 29 -2.39 -3.27 -1.91
N CYS A 30 -1.60 -2.20 -2.01
CA CYS A 30 -1.56 -1.29 -3.15
C CYS A 30 -0.15 -1.26 -3.74
N ILE A 31 -0.05 -1.02 -5.04
CA ILE A 31 1.22 -0.92 -5.77
C ILE A 31 1.28 0.45 -6.44
N LEU A 32 2.41 1.14 -6.28
CA LEU A 32 2.69 2.35 -7.04
C LEU A 32 3.29 1.95 -8.41
N THR A 33 2.62 2.32 -9.49
CA THR A 33 3.13 2.18 -10.86
C THR A 33 3.38 3.54 -11.48
N ASN A 34 3.94 3.56 -12.70
CA ASN A 34 4.16 4.79 -13.45
C ASN A 34 2.84 5.54 -13.78
N ASP A 35 1.72 4.83 -13.81
CA ASP A 35 0.37 5.37 -14.04
C ASP A 35 -0.35 5.75 -12.74
N GLY A 36 0.25 5.49 -11.58
CA GLY A 36 -0.30 5.83 -10.26
C GLY A 36 -0.54 4.62 -9.36
N TRP A 37 -1.45 4.76 -8.40
CA TRP A 37 -1.73 3.71 -7.44
C TRP A 37 -2.71 2.67 -7.98
N LEU A 38 -2.36 1.41 -7.86
CA LEU A 38 -3.20 0.26 -8.18
C LEU A 38 -3.56 -0.50 -6.90
N ASN A 39 -4.80 -0.95 -6.80
CA ASN A 39 -5.19 -2.00 -5.86
C ASN A 39 -4.62 -3.33 -6.38
N ALA A 40 -3.77 -3.98 -5.59
CA ALA A 40 -3.07 -5.19 -6.02
C ALA A 40 -3.95 -6.45 -6.06
N GLU A 41 -5.11 -6.46 -5.38
CA GLU A 41 -6.05 -7.58 -5.41
C GLU A 41 -6.95 -7.55 -6.66
N THR A 42 -7.39 -6.35 -7.05
CA THR A 42 -8.32 -6.17 -8.17
C THR A 42 -7.66 -5.69 -9.46
N MET A 43 -6.40 -5.27 -9.37
CA MET A 43 -5.63 -4.64 -10.45
C MET A 43 -6.31 -3.38 -11.02
N LYS A 44 -7.16 -2.72 -10.23
CA LYS A 44 -7.84 -1.47 -10.60
C LYS A 44 -7.08 -0.26 -10.08
N GLN A 45 -7.19 0.86 -10.81
CA GLN A 45 -6.70 2.15 -10.32
C GLN A 45 -7.40 2.55 -9.04
N LEU A 46 -6.60 3.06 -8.11
CA LEU A 46 -7.06 3.52 -6.83
C LEU A 46 -7.71 4.90 -7.03
N GLU A 47 -9.01 5.00 -6.73
CA GLU A 47 -9.77 6.25 -6.88
C GLU A 47 -9.44 7.27 -5.78
N ILE A 48 -8.78 6.84 -4.70
CA ILE A 48 -8.33 7.71 -3.62
C ILE A 48 -6.91 8.21 -3.89
N ALA A 49 -6.62 9.44 -3.44
CA ALA A 49 -5.27 9.99 -3.40
C ALA A 49 -4.66 9.78 -2.00
N PRO A 50 -3.90 8.70 -1.76
CA PRO A 50 -3.27 8.48 -0.47
C PRO A 50 -2.20 9.55 -0.17
N THR A 51 -2.05 9.90 1.10
CA THR A 51 -1.02 10.88 1.55
C THR A 51 0.16 10.20 2.21
N HIS A 52 -0.01 8.96 2.66
CA HIS A 52 1.04 8.21 3.34
C HIS A 52 1.05 6.74 2.91
N TRP A 53 2.20 6.09 3.08
CA TRP A 53 2.38 4.66 2.86
C TRP A 53 3.16 3.99 3.99
N ARG A 54 3.10 2.67 4.06
CA ARG A 54 4.01 1.83 4.82
C ARG A 54 4.16 0.49 4.10
N LYS A 55 5.19 -0.27 4.44
CA LYS A 55 5.31 -1.65 3.93
C LYS A 55 4.04 -2.43 4.27
N TRP A 56 3.47 -3.10 3.26
CA TRP A 56 2.44 -4.09 3.52
C TRP A 56 3.04 -5.12 4.48
N PRO A 57 2.36 -5.48 5.58
CA PRO A 57 2.85 -6.56 6.41
C PRO A 57 2.99 -7.77 5.50
N ALA A 58 4.22 -8.22 5.26
CA ALA A 58 4.44 -9.50 4.62
C ALA A 58 3.60 -10.46 5.44
N MET A 59 2.56 -11.01 4.82
CA MET A 59 1.84 -12.10 5.43
C MET A 59 2.95 -13.13 5.57
N THR A 60 3.41 -13.32 6.80
CA THR A 60 4.34 -14.38 7.15
C THR A 60 3.53 -15.64 6.91
N TYR A 61 3.39 -16.05 5.65
CA TYR A 61 3.14 -17.42 5.31
C TYR A 61 4.39 -18.09 5.85
N PHE A 62 4.25 -18.58 7.08
CA PHE A 62 5.20 -19.44 7.71
C PHE A 62 5.68 -20.41 6.64
N CYS A 63 6.99 -20.40 6.45
CA CYS A 63 7.69 -21.40 5.70
C CYS A 63 7.36 -22.75 6.35
N CYS A 64 6.30 -23.42 5.87
CA CYS A 64 6.04 -24.83 6.15
C CYS A 64 6.83 -25.66 5.14
N CYS A 65 8.16 -25.51 5.13
CA CYS A 65 9.04 -26.56 4.65
C CYS A 65 9.61 -27.25 5.88
N GLY A 66 8.87 -28.24 6.37
CA GLY A 66 9.34 -29.30 7.27
C GLY A 66 9.14 -30.62 6.57
#